data_AF-A0A929ALM2-F1
#
_entry.id   AF-A0A929ALM2-F1
#
_cell.length_a   1.000
_cell.length_b   1.000
_cell.length_c   1.000
_cell.angle_alpha   90.00
_cell.angle_beta   90.00
_cell.angle_gamma   90.00
#
_symmetry.space_group_name_H-M   'P 1'
#
loop_
_entity.id
_entity.type
_entity.pdbx_description
1 polymer ?
#
loop_
_entity_poly.entity_id
_entity_poly.type
_entity_poly.pdbx_seq_one_letter_code
_entity_poly.pdbx_strand_id
1 'polypeptide(L)'
;MQLYNSPLDKNIFSSQTEALRDRLLGWDSPTQEQLQDIAMVEWLWGRLLDSLLEVCPANREQEQAILHLESVREWTRKSIIRGS
;
A
#
# COMPACT_ATOMS: atom_id res chain seq x y z
N MET A 1 -40.58 -20.32 -24.35
CA MET A 1 -39.17 -20.70 -24.08
C MET A 1 -38.71 -19.95 -22.84
N GLN A 2 -38.61 -20.63 -21.71
CA GLN A 2 -38.09 -20.05 -20.47
C GLN A 2 -36.56 -20.02 -20.57
N LEU A 3 -35.97 -18.83 -20.50
CA LEU A 3 -34.52 -18.67 -20.37
C LEU A 3 -34.16 -18.97 -18.91
N TYR A 4 -33.25 -19.93 -18.75
CA TYR A 4 -32.79 -20.49 -17.49
C TYR A 4 -32.21 -19.39 -16.58
N ASN A 5 -32.90 -19.05 -15.49
CA ASN A 5 -32.31 -18.31 -14.38
C ASN A 5 -31.40 -19.27 -13.60
N SER A 6 -30.10 -19.26 -13.91
CA SER A 6 -29.12 -19.99 -13.10
C SER A 6 -28.97 -19.30 -11.73
N PRO A 7 -29.26 -19.97 -10.60
CA PRO A 7 -29.13 -19.36 -9.27
C PRO A 7 -27.68 -19.30 -8.76
N LEU A 8 -26.70 -19.75 -9.57
CA LEU A 8 -25.34 -20.05 -9.11
C LEU A 8 -24.38 -18.85 -9.08
N ASP A 9 -24.72 -17.71 -9.69
CA ASP A 9 -23.77 -16.58 -9.76
C ASP A 9 -23.86 -15.60 -8.58
N LYS A 10 -25.01 -15.44 -7.93
CA LYS A 10 -25.15 -14.34 -6.95
C LYS A 10 -24.35 -14.51 -5.66
N ASN A 11 -24.03 -15.75 -5.28
CA ASN A 11 -23.31 -16.03 -4.03
C ASN A 11 -21.78 -15.98 -4.18
N ILE A 12 -21.22 -16.40 -5.32
CA ILE A 12 -19.76 -16.50 -5.51
C ILE A 12 -19.13 -15.10 -5.65
N PHE A 13 -19.83 -14.18 -6.33
CA PHE A 13 -19.37 -12.79 -6.43
C PHE A 13 -19.50 -12.02 -5.12
N SER A 14 -20.36 -12.44 -4.16
CA SER A 14 -20.57 -11.69 -2.92
C SER A 14 -19.33 -11.66 -2.02
N SER A 15 -18.73 -12.82 -1.75
CA SER A 15 -17.56 -12.94 -0.87
C SER A 15 -16.30 -12.33 -1.49
N GLN A 16 -16.11 -12.46 -2.81
CA GLN A 16 -14.99 -11.81 -3.50
C GLN A 16 -15.18 -10.29 -3.57
N THR A 17 -16.41 -9.81 -3.79
CA THR A 17 -16.70 -8.37 -3.79
C THR A 17 -16.59 -7.78 -2.38
N GLU A 18 -16.99 -8.51 -1.34
CA GLU A 18 -16.79 -8.14 0.06
C GLU A 18 -15.31 -8.13 0.43
N ALA A 19 -14.54 -9.17 0.07
CA ALA A 19 -13.10 -9.20 0.28
C ALA A 19 -12.36 -8.08 -0.48
N LEU A 20 -12.82 -7.72 -1.68
CA LEU A 20 -12.28 -6.58 -2.42
C LEU A 20 -12.67 -5.25 -1.78
N ARG A 21 -13.91 -5.11 -1.30
CA ARG A 21 -14.38 -3.94 -0.57
C ARG A 21 -13.61 -3.78 0.74
N ASP A 22 -13.47 -4.83 1.54
CA ASP A 22 -12.70 -4.81 2.79
C ASP A 22 -11.22 -4.59 2.52
N ARG A 23 -10.68 -5.12 1.42
CA ARG A 23 -9.34 -4.76 0.96
C ARG A 23 -9.24 -3.34 0.43
N LEU A 24 -10.32 -2.68 0.01
CA LEU A 24 -10.31 -1.28 -0.45
C LEU A 24 -10.53 -0.31 0.72
N LEU A 25 -11.39 -0.67 1.68
CA LEU A 25 -11.77 0.12 2.85
C LEU A 25 -10.84 -0.12 4.06
N GLY A 26 -10.23 -1.30 4.16
CA GLY A 26 -9.26 -1.65 5.22
C GLY A 26 -7.90 -0.96 5.07
N TRP A 27 -7.68 -0.22 3.98
CA TRP A 27 -6.49 0.63 3.81
C TRP A 27 -6.44 1.75 4.86
N ASP A 28 -7.60 2.12 5.42
CA ASP A 28 -7.73 3.26 6.32
C ASP A 28 -7.74 2.85 7.81
N SER A 29 -7.51 1.58 8.14
CA SER A 29 -7.57 1.10 9.54
C SER A 29 -6.43 0.13 9.90
N PRO A 30 -5.17 0.59 9.85
CA PRO A 30 -4.03 -0.18 10.34
C PRO A 30 -4.19 -0.53 11.83
N THR A 31 -3.79 -1.74 12.21
CA THR A 31 -3.69 -2.16 13.61
C THR A 31 -2.58 -1.40 14.34
N GLN A 32 -2.56 -1.46 15.67
CA GLN A 32 -1.51 -0.80 16.46
C GLN A 32 -0.10 -1.33 16.13
N GLU A 33 0.03 -2.62 15.85
CA GLU A 33 1.30 -3.23 15.43
C GLU A 33 1.70 -2.73 14.03
N GLN A 34 0.77 -2.71 13.07
CA GLN A 34 1.01 -2.15 11.74
C GLN A 34 1.40 -0.67 11.79
N LEU A 35 0.82 0.11 12.72
CA LEU A 35 1.21 1.50 12.94
C LEU A 35 2.64 1.63 13.47
N GLN A 36 3.11 0.71 14.31
CA GLN A 36 4.50 0.69 14.78
C GLN A 36 5.47 0.37 13.64
N ASP A 37 5.14 -0.61 12.81
CA ASP A 37 5.95 -0.95 11.64
C ASP A 37 5.99 0.19 10.62
N ILE A 38 4.84 0.82 10.36
CA ILE A 38 4.75 2.02 9.52
C ILE A 38 5.62 3.13 10.11
N ALA A 39 5.54 3.40 11.41
CA ALA A 39 6.35 4.44 12.05
C ALA A 39 7.86 4.17 11.93
N MET A 40 8.28 2.90 12.00
CA MET A 40 9.68 2.52 11.77
C MET A 40 10.10 2.80 10.32
N VAL A 41 9.27 2.45 9.34
CA VAL A 41 9.52 2.74 7.91
C VAL A 41 9.63 4.25 7.67
N GLU A 42 8.73 5.04 8.27
CA GLU A 42 8.76 6.50 8.19
C GLU A 42 10.03 7.11 8.79
N TRP A 43 10.48 6.57 9.91
CA TRP A 43 11.72 7.01 10.55
C TRP A 43 12.95 6.68 9.70
N LEU A 44 13.07 5.45 9.19
CA LEU A 44 14.16 5.03 8.31
C LEU A 44 14.18 5.84 7.00
N TRP A 45 12.99 6.09 6.45
CA TRP A 45 12.79 6.93 5.28
C TRP A 45 13.37 8.34 5.49
N GLY A 46 12.98 9.01 6.58
CA GLY A 46 13.45 10.35 6.89
C GLY A 46 14.98 10.41 6.95
N ARG A 47 15.62 9.44 7.63
CA ARG A 47 17.09 9.37 7.71
C ARG A 47 17.78 9.16 6.37
N LEU A 48 17.19 8.33 5.50
CA LEU A 48 17.73 8.12 4.15
C LEU A 48 17.59 9.39 3.30
N LEU A 49 16.44 10.06 3.38
CA LEU A 49 16.20 11.31 2.67
C LEU A 49 17.18 12.40 3.13
N ASP A 50 17.36 12.57 4.43
CA ASP A 50 18.33 13.51 4.99
C ASP A 50 19.74 13.22 4.45
N SER A 51 20.15 11.95 4.46
CA SER A 51 21.46 11.53 3.94
C SER A 51 21.63 11.84 2.45
N LEU A 52 20.58 11.64 1.65
CA LEU A 52 20.61 11.96 0.22
C LEU A 52 20.73 13.47 -0.01
N LEU A 53 20.00 14.28 0.76
CA LEU A 53 20.03 15.74 0.64
C LEU A 53 21.36 16.32 1.12
N GLU A 54 21.99 15.72 2.12
CA GLU A 54 23.31 16.14 2.64
C GLU A 54 24.48 15.73 1.74
N VAL A 55 24.45 14.52 1.18
CA VAL A 55 25.61 13.92 0.51
C VAL A 55 25.55 14.07 -1.01
N CYS A 56 24.36 14.00 -1.61
CA CYS A 56 24.24 14.02 -3.06
C CYS A 56 24.10 15.46 -3.60
N PRO A 57 24.70 15.75 -4.77
CA PRO A 57 24.49 17.04 -5.41
C PRO A 57 23.03 17.22 -5.85
N ALA A 58 22.53 18.45 -5.77
CA ALA A 58 21.21 18.82 -6.25
C ALA A 58 21.12 18.76 -7.77
N ASN A 59 20.86 17.55 -8.28
CA ASN A 59 20.76 17.23 -9.70
C ASN A 59 19.55 16.33 -9.97
N ARG A 60 19.31 16.10 -11.27
CA ARG A 60 18.18 15.29 -11.74
C ARG A 60 18.22 13.87 -11.17
N GLU A 61 19.40 13.31 -10.99
CA GLU A 61 19.59 11.96 -10.45
C GLU A 61 19.14 11.89 -8.99
N GLN A 62 19.45 12.91 -8.17
CA GLN A 62 18.96 13.01 -6.80
C GLN A 62 17.44 13.14 -6.76
N GLU A 63 16.86 14.00 -7.59
CA GLU A 63 15.40 14.18 -7.69
C GLU A 63 14.71 12.86 -8.08
N GLN A 64 15.23 12.13 -9.07
CA GLN A 64 14.70 10.84 -9.49
C GLN A 64 14.84 9.78 -8.39
N ALA A 65 15.97 9.76 -7.69
CA ALA A 65 16.19 8.85 -6.57
C ALA A 65 15.13 9.09 -5.49
N ILE A 66 14.90 10.35 -5.09
CA ILE A 66 13.88 10.72 -4.09
C ILE A 66 12.49 10.24 -4.52
N LEU A 67 12.06 10.50 -5.76
CA LEU A 67 10.75 10.07 -6.27
C LEU A 67 10.55 8.55 -6.24
N HIS A 68 11.57 7.80 -6.65
CA HIS A 68 11.52 6.33 -6.61
C HIS A 68 11.45 5.81 -5.17
N LEU A 69 12.27 6.40 -4.31
CA LEU A 69 12.35 6.08 -2.90
C LEU A 69 11.00 6.38 -2.20
N GLU A 70 10.33 7.49 -2.53
CA GLU A 70 8.98 7.82 -2.01
C GLU A 70 7.96 6.77 -2.44
N SER A 71 8.05 6.30 -3.69
CA SER A 71 7.18 5.24 -4.21
C SER A 71 7.40 3.93 -3.45
N VAL A 72 8.65 3.56 -3.15
CA VAL A 72 8.98 2.37 -2.37
C VAL A 72 8.40 2.48 -0.96
N ARG A 73 8.59 3.62 -0.27
CA ARG A 73 8.02 3.88 1.06
C ARG A 73 6.50 3.66 1.08
N GLU A 74 5.81 4.22 0.10
CA GLU A 74 4.35 4.11 -0.01
C GLU A 74 3.90 2.65 -0.23
N TRP A 75 4.62 1.92 -1.08
CA TRP A 75 4.34 0.50 -1.30
C TRP A 75 4.63 -0.35 -0.06
N THR A 76 5.69 -0.06 0.68
CA THR A 76 6.00 -0.74 1.94
C THR A 76 4.93 -0.49 3.00
N ARG A 77 4.42 0.74 3.14
CA ARG A 77 3.27 1.03 4.02
C ARG A 77 2.06 0.17 3.65
N LYS A 78 1.74 0.11 2.36
CA LYS A 78 0.62 -0.68 1.85
C LYS A 78 0.81 -2.18 2.05
N SER A 79 2.03 -2.70 1.94
CA SER A 79 2.29 -4.13 2.18
C SER A 79 2.11 -4.50 3.65
N ILE A 80 2.54 -3.64 4.57
CA ILE A 80 2.32 -3.85 6.02
C ILE A 80 0.82 -3.97 6.33
N ILE A 81 0.01 -3.08 5.77
CA ILE A 81 -1.45 -3.07 5.97
C ILE A 81 -2.11 -4.33 5.37
N ARG A 82 -1.62 -4.79 4.22
CA ARG A 82 -2.18 -5.98 3.54
C ARG A 82 -1.93 -7.29 4.27
N GLY A 83 -0.90 -7.36 5.13
CA GLY A 83 -0.33 -8.61 5.58
C GLY A 83 0.36 -9.32 4.40
N SER A 84 1.63 -9.67 4.58
CA SER A 84 2.50 -10.29 3.55
C SER A 84 1.86 -11.47 2.84
#